data_AF-A0AAP9-F1
#
_entry.id   AF-A0AAP9-F1
#
_cell.length_a   1.000
_cell.length_b   1.000
_cell.length_c   1.000
_cell.angle_alpha   90.00
_cell.angle_beta   90.00
_cell.angle_gamma   90.00
#
_symmetry.space_group_name_H-M   'P 1'
#
loop_
_entity.id
_entity.type
_entity.pdbx_description
1 polymer ?
#
loop_
_entity_poly.entity_id
_entity_poly.type
_entity_poly.pdbx_seq_one_letter_code
_entity_poly.pdbx_strand_id
1 'polypeptide(L)'
;YTVGKEMIDKTMDRITKIVDECDGLQGFMVFHSVGGGTGSGFGSLLLQQLSISYGKKSKLDFCIYPSPQVSTAVVEPYNSVLSTHSLLENTDVAFMLDNEAIYEICRRSMSIDRPSYTNLNRLIAQVISSLTCSLRFDGQLNVDINEFQTNLVPFPRIHFLLCSYAPVITKEKANHEQFTITALTNSVFEQNNMMAKCEPKQGKYMACCLMYRGNITPPEVQKAVNDLKTKKSISFVDWSPSGFKCGINNEPPTVVPGGDLAKVEKAVCMLSNTTAISQV
;
A
#
# COMPACT_ATOMS: atom_id res chain seq x y z
N TYR A 1 -19.89 8.62 -16.42
CA TYR A 1 -20.76 9.78 -16.69
C TYR A 1 -22.22 9.45 -16.96
N THR A 2 -22.54 8.40 -17.72
CA THR A 2 -23.94 7.97 -17.98
C THR A 2 -24.44 7.01 -16.90
N VAL A 3 -23.99 5.75 -16.95
CA VAL A 3 -24.45 4.69 -16.03
C VAL A 3 -24.16 4.99 -14.55
N GLY A 4 -22.98 5.54 -14.26
CA GLY A 4 -22.58 5.84 -12.89
C GLY A 4 -23.47 6.86 -12.17
N LYS A 5 -24.10 7.79 -12.90
CA LYS A 5 -25.00 8.79 -12.30
C LYS A 5 -26.30 8.19 -11.80
N GLU A 6 -26.77 7.10 -12.39
CA GLU A 6 -28.01 6.44 -11.96
C GLU A 6 -27.83 5.67 -10.63
N MET A 7 -26.58 5.37 -10.28
CA MET A 7 -26.23 4.55 -9.11
C MET A 7 -25.55 5.34 -7.99
N ILE A 8 -25.04 6.55 -8.26
CA ILE A 8 -24.29 7.32 -7.27
C ILE A 8 -25.15 7.69 -6.06
N ASP A 9 -26.37 8.19 -6.27
CA ASP A 9 -27.26 8.61 -5.18
C ASP A 9 -27.60 7.45 -4.26
N LYS A 10 -27.95 6.29 -4.86
CA LYS A 10 -28.21 5.05 -4.12
C LYS A 10 -26.99 4.57 -3.34
N THR A 11 -25.79 4.78 -3.87
CA THR A 11 -24.54 4.37 -3.22
C THR A 11 -24.23 5.29 -2.05
N MET A 12 -24.36 6.60 -2.24
CA MET A 12 -24.18 7.60 -1.19
C MET A 12 -25.18 7.41 -0.07
N ASP A 13 -26.45 7.17 -0.36
CA ASP A 13 -27.47 6.89 0.66
C ASP A 13 -27.10 5.70 1.56
N ARG A 14 -26.45 4.68 1.00
CA ARG A 14 -25.97 3.52 1.78
C ARG A 14 -24.74 3.85 2.61
N ILE A 15 -23.81 4.63 2.05
CA ILE A 15 -22.63 5.10 2.78
C ILE A 15 -23.07 5.98 3.96
N THR A 16 -23.96 6.95 3.74
CA THR A 16 -24.46 7.84 4.79
C THR A 16 -25.08 7.07 5.95
N LYS A 17 -25.88 6.03 5.67
CA LYS A 17 -26.45 5.18 6.73
C LYS A 17 -25.39 4.53 7.62
N ILE A 18 -24.31 4.03 7.04
CA ILE A 18 -23.20 3.42 7.80
C ILE A 18 -22.43 4.50 8.57
N VAL A 19 -22.25 5.68 7.97
CA VAL A 19 -21.59 6.81 8.63
C VAL A 19 -22.40 7.31 9.83
N ASP A 20 -23.73 7.34 9.73
CA ASP A 20 -24.63 7.76 10.82
C ASP A 20 -24.61 6.77 11.99
N GLU A 21 -24.27 5.50 11.75
CA GLU A 21 -24.06 4.48 12.78
C GLU A 21 -22.69 4.60 13.49
N CYS A 22 -21.77 5.43 12.98
CA CYS A 22 -20.44 5.59 13.55
C CYS A 22 -20.39 6.78 14.53
N ASP A 23 -19.98 6.54 15.78
CA ASP A 23 -19.73 7.61 16.76
C ASP A 23 -18.55 8.52 16.35
N GLY A 24 -17.60 8.01 15.57
CA GLY A 24 -16.37 8.70 15.21
C GLY A 24 -15.73 8.20 13.92
N LEU A 25 -16.32 8.54 12.77
CA LEU A 25 -15.73 8.20 11.47
C LEU A 25 -14.34 8.83 11.29
N GLN A 26 -13.31 8.02 11.05
CA GLN A 26 -11.95 8.51 10.75
C GLN A 26 -11.79 8.89 9.28
N GLY A 27 -12.22 8.02 8.36
CA GLY A 27 -11.98 8.18 6.94
C GLY A 27 -12.59 7.07 6.09
N PHE A 28 -12.29 7.11 4.80
CA PHE A 28 -12.72 6.13 3.80
C PHE A 28 -11.51 5.41 3.22
N MET A 29 -11.64 4.10 3.04
CA MET A 29 -10.70 3.29 2.26
C MET A 29 -11.39 2.87 0.96
N VAL A 30 -10.89 3.35 -0.17
CA VAL A 30 -11.46 3.07 -1.50
C VAL A 30 -10.54 2.09 -2.21
N PHE A 31 -11.11 0.99 -2.71
CA PHE A 31 -10.38 -0.05 -3.44
C PHE A 31 -10.90 -0.10 -4.86
N HIS A 32 -10.07 0.21 -5.83
CA HIS A 32 -10.51 0.23 -7.23
C HIS A 32 -9.34 -0.01 -8.20
N SER A 33 -9.68 -0.41 -9.42
CA SER A 33 -8.72 -0.50 -10.53
C SER A 33 -8.80 0.76 -11.39
N VAL A 34 -7.65 1.37 -11.73
CA VAL A 34 -7.63 2.52 -12.64
C VAL A 34 -7.79 2.12 -14.11
N GLY A 35 -7.52 0.85 -14.45
CA GLY A 35 -7.67 0.34 -15.82
C GLY A 35 -9.11 0.02 -16.25
N GLY A 36 -9.98 -0.38 -15.31
CA GLY A 36 -11.36 -0.78 -15.61
C GLY A 36 -12.32 0.40 -15.74
N GLY A 37 -13.40 0.27 -16.52
CA GLY A 37 -14.36 1.35 -16.75
C GLY A 37 -15.17 1.77 -15.51
N THR A 38 -15.60 0.81 -14.69
CA THR A 38 -16.30 1.10 -13.42
C THR A 38 -15.32 1.59 -12.36
N GLY A 39 -14.18 0.90 -12.20
CA GLY A 39 -13.16 1.27 -11.21
C GLY A 39 -12.65 2.69 -11.42
N SER A 40 -12.28 3.06 -12.65
CA SER A 40 -11.91 4.45 -12.97
C SER A 40 -13.12 5.39 -12.92
N GLY A 41 -14.10 5.20 -13.81
CA GLY A 41 -15.15 6.19 -14.04
C GLY A 41 -16.13 6.37 -12.88
N PHE A 42 -16.59 5.28 -12.26
CA PHE A 42 -17.46 5.36 -11.09
C PHE A 42 -16.67 5.65 -9.81
N GLY A 43 -15.46 5.09 -9.67
CA GLY A 43 -14.56 5.39 -8.55
C GLY A 43 -14.24 6.88 -8.46
N SER A 44 -13.87 7.52 -9.57
CA SER A 44 -13.64 8.98 -9.61
C SER A 44 -14.87 9.78 -9.22
N LEU A 45 -16.06 9.40 -9.72
CA LEU A 45 -17.32 10.07 -9.37
C LEU A 45 -17.64 9.92 -7.87
N LEU A 46 -17.43 8.72 -7.32
CA LEU A 46 -17.64 8.44 -5.90
C LEU A 46 -16.69 9.26 -5.03
N LEU A 47 -15.40 9.33 -5.38
CA LEU A 47 -14.41 10.12 -4.67
C LEU A 47 -14.75 11.61 -4.67
N GLN A 48 -15.21 12.17 -5.80
CA GLN A 48 -15.70 13.55 -5.86
C GLN A 48 -16.86 13.78 -4.88
N GLN A 49 -17.82 12.86 -4.85
CA GLN A 49 -18.99 12.99 -3.99
C GLN A 49 -18.67 12.82 -2.50
N LEU A 50 -17.72 11.94 -2.18
CA LEU A 50 -17.16 11.79 -0.82
C LEU A 50 -16.39 13.06 -0.39
N SER A 51 -15.63 13.68 -1.29
CA SER A 51 -14.95 14.95 -1.00
C SER A 51 -15.94 16.10 -0.74
N ILE A 52 -17.07 16.15 -1.46
CA ILE A 52 -18.12 17.15 -1.24
C ILE A 52 -18.82 16.92 0.10
N SER A 53 -19.23 15.68 0.38
CA SER A 53 -20.06 15.36 1.55
C SER A 53 -19.24 15.26 2.85
N TYR A 54 -18.00 14.76 2.75
CA TYR A 54 -17.14 14.41 3.87
C TYR A 54 -15.72 14.99 3.72
N GLY A 55 -15.59 16.22 3.23
CA GLY A 55 -14.29 16.81 2.87
C GLY A 55 -13.23 16.87 3.97
N LYS A 56 -13.62 16.84 5.25
CA LYS A 56 -12.68 16.80 6.40
C LYS A 56 -12.15 15.40 6.74
N LYS A 57 -12.72 14.36 6.14
CA LYS A 57 -12.37 12.95 6.42
C LYS A 57 -11.31 12.47 5.44
N SER A 58 -10.31 11.76 5.95
CA SER A 58 -9.23 11.22 5.12
C SER A 58 -9.74 10.17 4.15
N LYS A 59 -9.21 10.17 2.93
CA LYS A 59 -9.53 9.24 1.85
C LYS A 59 -8.25 8.53 1.45
N LEU A 60 -8.14 7.27 1.86
CA LEU A 60 -7.07 6.37 1.49
C LEU A 60 -7.52 5.57 0.27
N ASP A 61 -6.79 5.68 -0.82
CA ASP A 61 -7.10 5.00 -2.07
C ASP A 61 -6.10 3.88 -2.33
N PHE A 62 -6.60 2.69 -2.64
CA PHE A 62 -5.81 1.53 -3.05
C PHE A 62 -6.09 1.28 -4.53
N CYS A 63 -5.22 1.85 -5.37
CA CYS A 63 -5.39 1.83 -6.81
C CYS A 63 -4.56 0.71 -7.46
N ILE A 64 -5.26 -0.19 -8.15
CA ILE A 64 -4.63 -1.25 -8.93
C ILE A 64 -4.29 -0.69 -10.31
N TYR A 65 -2.99 -0.55 -10.58
CA TYR A 65 -2.45 -0.10 -11.86
C TYR A 65 -2.41 -1.24 -12.89
N PRO A 66 -2.76 -0.95 -14.15
CA PRO A 66 -2.71 -1.93 -15.21
C PRO A 66 -1.27 -2.27 -15.57
N SER A 67 -1.07 -3.49 -16.06
CA SER A 67 0.21 -3.98 -16.58
C SER A 67 0.00 -4.45 -18.01
N PRO A 68 0.92 -4.15 -18.95
CA PRO A 68 0.86 -4.69 -20.32
C PRO A 68 0.77 -6.21 -20.39
N GLN A 69 1.35 -6.93 -19.43
CA GLN A 69 1.40 -8.41 -19.43
C GLN A 69 0.09 -9.04 -18.92
N VAL A 70 -0.64 -8.33 -18.07
CA VAL A 70 -1.87 -8.82 -17.40
C VAL A 70 -3.11 -8.00 -17.84
N SER A 71 -2.93 -7.12 -18.82
CA SER A 71 -3.97 -6.24 -19.34
C SER A 71 -5.09 -7.04 -19.98
N THR A 72 -6.32 -6.70 -19.63
CA THR A 72 -7.52 -7.33 -20.20
C THR A 72 -8.22 -6.42 -21.20
N ALA A 73 -7.89 -5.12 -21.21
CA ALA A 73 -8.49 -4.14 -22.08
C ALA A 73 -7.47 -3.17 -22.69
N VAL A 74 -7.54 -2.99 -24.01
CA VAL A 74 -6.68 -2.08 -24.78
C VAL A 74 -6.84 -0.60 -24.40
N VAL A 75 -7.93 -0.25 -23.71
CA VAL A 75 -8.25 1.13 -23.29
C VAL A 75 -7.81 1.45 -21.86
N GLU A 76 -7.13 0.53 -21.18
CA GLU A 76 -6.62 0.74 -19.81
C GLU A 76 -5.75 2.01 -19.67
N PRO A 77 -4.88 2.38 -20.63
CA PRO A 77 -4.11 3.63 -20.53
C PRO A 77 -5.00 4.88 -20.51
N TYR A 78 -6.06 4.92 -21.32
CA TYR A 78 -7.00 6.05 -21.33
C TYR A 78 -7.74 6.17 -19.99
N ASN A 79 -8.24 5.05 -19.48
CA ASN A 79 -8.94 5.01 -18.20
C ASN A 79 -8.03 5.44 -17.05
N SER A 80 -6.77 4.99 -17.08
CA SER A 80 -5.80 5.30 -16.02
C SER A 80 -5.51 6.80 -15.96
N VAL A 81 -5.20 7.43 -17.10
CA VAL A 81 -4.94 8.88 -17.14
C VAL A 81 -6.15 9.70 -16.66
N LEU A 82 -7.36 9.34 -17.09
CA LEU A 82 -8.58 10.02 -16.67
C LEU A 82 -8.88 9.82 -15.18
N SER A 83 -8.66 8.61 -14.67
CA SER A 83 -8.84 8.28 -13.25
C SER A 83 -7.84 9.04 -12.37
N THR A 84 -6.56 9.02 -12.74
CA THR A 84 -5.48 9.66 -11.98
C THR A 84 -5.68 11.17 -11.86
N HIS A 85 -6.24 11.84 -12.88
CA HIS A 85 -6.60 13.25 -12.77
C HIS A 85 -7.60 13.51 -11.64
N SER A 86 -8.60 12.64 -11.48
CA SER A 86 -9.59 12.75 -10.40
C SER A 86 -9.01 12.38 -9.03
N LEU A 87 -8.15 11.34 -8.98
CA LEU A 87 -7.43 10.95 -7.76
C LEU A 87 -6.62 12.12 -7.21
N LEU A 88 -5.89 12.82 -8.08
CA LEU A 88 -5.03 13.94 -7.71
C LEU A 88 -5.74 15.04 -6.90
N GLU A 89 -7.03 15.24 -7.11
CA GLU A 89 -7.82 16.28 -6.45
C GLU A 89 -8.64 15.76 -5.26
N ASN A 90 -9.02 14.47 -5.27
CA ASN A 90 -10.04 13.94 -4.37
C ASN A 90 -9.53 12.85 -3.41
N THR A 91 -8.25 12.47 -3.49
CA THR A 91 -7.64 11.51 -2.55
C THR A 91 -6.54 12.16 -1.73
N ASP A 92 -6.45 11.76 -0.46
CA ASP A 92 -5.42 12.27 0.45
C ASP A 92 -4.13 11.46 0.33
N VAL A 93 -4.25 10.15 0.12
CA VAL A 93 -3.15 9.20 -0.07
C VAL A 93 -3.59 8.13 -1.06
N ALA A 94 -2.76 7.84 -2.06
CA ALA A 94 -3.00 6.77 -3.05
C ALA A 94 -1.89 5.73 -2.99
N PHE A 95 -2.23 4.50 -2.62
CA PHE A 95 -1.33 3.34 -2.59
C PHE A 95 -1.32 2.67 -3.96
N MET A 96 -0.15 2.71 -4.59
CA MET A 96 0.05 2.22 -5.94
C MET A 96 0.36 0.72 -5.90
N LEU A 97 -0.53 -0.08 -6.51
CA LEU A 97 -0.41 -1.52 -6.59
C LEU A 97 -0.38 -1.95 -8.06
N ASP A 98 0.80 -2.34 -8.55
CA ASP A 98 1.00 -2.79 -9.93
C ASP A 98 0.85 -4.31 -10.03
N ASN A 99 -0.07 -4.75 -10.89
CA ASN A 99 -0.29 -6.16 -11.13
C ASN A 99 0.96 -6.88 -11.65
N GLU A 100 1.83 -6.22 -12.44
CA GLU A 100 3.06 -6.84 -12.96
C GLU A 100 4.03 -7.15 -11.83
N ALA A 101 4.31 -6.15 -11.00
CA ALA A 101 5.25 -6.26 -9.90
C ALA A 101 4.79 -7.35 -8.91
N ILE A 102 3.50 -7.36 -8.57
CA ILE A 102 2.91 -8.36 -7.67
C ILE A 102 2.94 -9.75 -8.32
N TYR A 103 2.68 -9.86 -9.62
CA TYR A 103 2.79 -11.13 -10.36
C TYR A 103 4.23 -11.67 -10.34
N GLU A 104 5.23 -10.83 -10.60
CA GLU A 104 6.65 -11.20 -10.54
C GLU A 104 7.07 -11.64 -9.12
N ILE A 105 6.60 -10.94 -8.07
CA ILE A 105 6.83 -11.34 -6.67
C ILE A 105 6.22 -12.73 -6.41
N CYS A 106 4.97 -12.97 -6.82
CA CYS A 106 4.33 -14.27 -6.65
C CYS A 106 5.11 -15.38 -7.36
N ARG A 107 5.57 -15.12 -8.58
CA ARG A 107 6.31 -16.11 -9.38
C ARG A 107 7.66 -16.44 -8.79
N ARG A 108 8.44 -15.43 -8.39
CA ARG A 108 9.80 -15.63 -7.88
C ARG A 108 9.81 -16.08 -6.42
N SER A 109 9.10 -15.35 -5.55
CA SER A 109 9.21 -15.52 -4.10
C SER A 109 8.32 -16.65 -3.58
N MET A 110 7.13 -16.84 -4.19
CA MET A 110 6.22 -17.94 -3.84
C MET A 110 6.36 -19.18 -4.74
N SER A 111 7.26 -19.15 -5.73
CA SER A 111 7.51 -20.27 -6.66
C SER A 111 6.25 -20.77 -7.39
N ILE A 112 5.35 -19.84 -7.74
CA ILE A 112 4.12 -20.13 -8.49
C ILE A 112 4.35 -19.81 -9.96
N ASP A 113 4.36 -20.79 -10.85
CA ASP A 113 4.67 -20.57 -12.27
C ASP A 113 3.69 -19.63 -12.99
N ARG A 114 2.40 -19.76 -12.67
CA ARG A 114 1.29 -18.97 -13.23
C ARG A 114 0.36 -18.46 -12.11
N PRO A 115 0.72 -17.35 -11.44
CA PRO A 115 -0.12 -16.73 -10.43
C PRO A 115 -1.51 -16.35 -10.97
N SER A 116 -2.55 -16.72 -10.23
CA SER A 116 -3.93 -16.27 -10.48
C SER A 116 -4.24 -14.99 -9.71
N TYR A 117 -5.35 -14.30 -10.05
CA TYR A 117 -5.82 -13.15 -9.25
C TYR A 117 -6.04 -13.49 -7.77
N THR A 118 -6.40 -14.74 -7.43
CA THR A 118 -6.51 -15.19 -6.04
C THR A 118 -5.17 -15.09 -5.31
N ASN A 119 -4.06 -15.44 -5.99
CA ASN A 119 -2.73 -15.37 -5.40
C ASN A 119 -2.28 -13.91 -5.23
N LEU A 120 -2.49 -13.06 -6.25
CA LEU A 120 -2.19 -11.63 -6.20
C LEU A 120 -2.97 -10.94 -5.08
N ASN A 121 -4.29 -11.17 -5.02
CA ASN A 121 -5.17 -10.57 -4.02
C ASN A 121 -4.82 -11.01 -2.59
N ARG A 122 -4.36 -12.25 -2.39
CA ARG A 122 -3.88 -12.70 -1.08
C ARG A 122 -2.65 -11.92 -0.63
N LEU A 123 -1.72 -11.61 -1.53
CA LEU A 123 -0.54 -10.81 -1.21
C LEU A 123 -0.92 -9.35 -0.93
N ILE A 124 -1.78 -8.75 -1.76
CA ILE A 124 -2.33 -7.41 -1.54
C ILE A 124 -3.05 -7.31 -0.18
N ALA A 125 -3.87 -8.32 0.16
CA ALA A 125 -4.58 -8.37 1.43
C ALA A 125 -3.64 -8.40 2.64
N GLN A 126 -2.46 -9.02 2.54
CA GLN A 126 -1.46 -9.00 3.62
C GLN A 126 -0.86 -7.61 3.83
N VAL A 127 -0.62 -6.87 2.75
CA VAL A 127 -0.18 -5.47 2.83
C VAL A 127 -1.25 -4.61 3.46
N ILE A 128 -2.48 -4.64 2.94
CA ILE A 128 -3.60 -3.87 3.50
C ILE A 128 -3.85 -4.23 4.96
N SER A 129 -3.77 -5.53 5.32
CA SER A 129 -3.89 -5.96 6.71
C SER A 129 -2.79 -5.39 7.59
N SER A 130 -1.59 -5.20 7.07
CA SER A 130 -0.46 -4.65 7.83
C SER A 130 -0.59 -3.15 8.03
N LEU A 131 -1.09 -2.44 7.02
CA LEU A 131 -1.36 -1.00 7.08
C LEU A 131 -2.50 -0.67 8.03
N THR A 132 -3.58 -1.46 7.99
CA THR A 132 -4.75 -1.28 8.86
C THR A 132 -4.59 -1.94 10.23
N CYS A 133 -3.43 -2.52 10.54
CA CYS A 133 -3.21 -3.22 11.79
C CYS A 133 -3.28 -2.28 13.00
N SER A 134 -2.64 -1.12 12.91
CA SER A 134 -2.61 -0.09 13.96
C SER A 134 -3.99 0.49 14.27
N LEU A 135 -4.95 0.33 13.36
CA LEU A 135 -6.34 0.79 13.54
C LEU A 135 -7.22 -0.27 14.21
N ARG A 136 -6.84 -1.54 14.14
CA ARG A 136 -7.65 -2.68 14.59
C ARG A 136 -7.15 -3.28 15.89
N PHE A 137 -5.85 -3.18 16.15
CA PHE A 137 -5.21 -3.75 17.31
C PHE A 137 -4.34 -2.71 17.98
N ASP A 138 -4.25 -2.80 19.31
CA ASP A 138 -3.30 -2.01 20.05
C ASP A 138 -1.87 -2.46 19.73
N GLY A 139 -0.93 -1.52 19.79
CA GLY A 139 0.44 -1.70 19.37
C GLY A 139 1.35 -0.80 20.18
N GLN A 140 2.62 -1.16 20.25
CA GLN A 140 3.61 -0.37 21.00
C GLN A 140 3.82 1.01 20.37
N LEU A 141 3.66 1.09 19.05
CA LEU A 141 3.79 2.32 18.28
C LEU A 141 2.74 2.31 17.16
N ASN A 142 1.58 2.88 17.44
CA ASN A 142 0.45 2.96 16.51
C ASN A 142 0.61 4.14 15.56
N VAL A 143 0.13 3.97 14.33
CA VAL A 143 0.06 5.02 13.30
C VAL A 143 -1.41 5.14 12.89
N ASP A 144 -1.97 6.34 13.01
CA ASP A 144 -3.36 6.63 12.65
C ASP A 144 -3.54 6.87 11.12
N ILE A 145 -4.77 6.81 10.62
CA ILE A 145 -5.09 7.11 9.21
C ILE A 145 -4.60 8.51 8.83
N ASN A 146 -4.85 9.49 9.69
CA ASN A 146 -4.45 10.88 9.47
C ASN A 146 -2.92 11.02 9.46
N GLU A 147 -2.22 10.14 10.17
CA GLU A 147 -0.76 10.14 10.23
C GLU A 147 -0.12 9.65 8.94
N PHE A 148 -0.80 8.82 8.12
CA PHE A 148 -0.27 8.49 6.80
C PHE A 148 -0.12 9.74 5.93
N GLN A 149 -1.15 10.60 5.91
CA GLN A 149 -1.10 11.84 5.15
C GLN A 149 0.00 12.77 5.68
N THR A 150 0.02 13.05 6.98
CA THR A 150 0.98 14.02 7.56
C THR A 150 2.43 13.53 7.50
N ASN A 151 2.67 12.22 7.60
CA ASN A 151 4.04 11.68 7.60
C ASN A 151 4.56 11.36 6.20
N LEU A 152 3.71 10.98 5.25
CA LEU A 152 4.14 10.47 3.95
C LEU A 152 3.86 11.41 2.79
N VAL A 153 3.01 12.42 2.95
CA VAL A 153 2.63 13.35 1.87
C VAL A 153 3.18 14.74 2.17
N PRO A 154 4.39 15.08 1.67
CA PRO A 154 4.99 16.39 1.90
C PRO A 154 4.29 17.51 1.12
N PHE A 155 3.72 17.17 -0.04
CA PHE A 155 3.00 18.10 -0.91
C PHE A 155 1.68 17.46 -1.34
N PRO A 156 0.55 18.19 -1.34
CA PRO A 156 -0.77 17.62 -1.62
C PRO A 156 -0.88 16.88 -2.95
N ARG A 157 -0.11 17.24 -3.98
CA ARG A 157 -0.12 16.57 -5.29
C ARG A 157 0.80 15.35 -5.39
N ILE A 158 1.68 15.15 -4.41
CA ILE A 158 2.67 14.06 -4.39
C ILE A 158 2.26 13.07 -3.30
N HIS A 159 1.08 12.49 -3.46
CA HIS A 159 0.46 11.58 -2.49
C HIS A 159 0.42 10.12 -2.96
N PHE A 160 1.15 9.79 -4.02
CA PHE A 160 1.27 8.42 -4.53
C PHE A 160 2.37 7.68 -3.78
N LEU A 161 1.99 6.65 -3.05
CA LEU A 161 2.88 5.87 -2.19
C LEU A 161 3.17 4.53 -2.83
N LEU A 162 4.44 4.14 -2.74
CA LEU A 162 4.91 2.82 -3.10
C LEU A 162 4.90 1.91 -1.88
N CYS A 163 4.35 0.71 -2.08
CA CYS A 163 4.28 -0.33 -1.05
C CYS A 163 5.34 -1.42 -1.28
N SER A 164 5.85 -2.00 -0.20
CA SER A 164 6.72 -3.17 -0.21
C SER A 164 6.50 -4.01 1.02
N TYR A 165 6.66 -5.33 0.92
CA TYR A 165 6.36 -6.25 2.01
C TYR A 165 7.42 -7.33 2.12
N ALA A 166 7.83 -7.62 3.36
CA ALA A 166 8.72 -8.73 3.66
C ALA A 166 8.38 -9.37 5.01
N PRO A 167 8.56 -10.70 5.16
CA PRO A 167 9.02 -11.63 4.14
C PRO A 167 7.87 -12.12 3.24
N VAL A 168 8.15 -12.38 1.96
CA VAL A 168 7.26 -13.12 1.05
C VAL A 168 7.91 -14.47 0.79
N ILE A 169 7.48 -15.51 1.50
CA ILE A 169 8.13 -16.83 1.45
C ILE A 169 7.11 -17.97 1.40
N THR A 170 7.51 -19.09 0.79
CA THR A 170 6.74 -20.33 0.75
C THR A 170 6.83 -21.09 2.08
N LYS A 171 5.85 -21.96 2.33
CA LYS A 171 5.82 -22.84 3.52
C LYS A 171 7.06 -23.74 3.64
N GLU A 172 7.61 -24.16 2.51
CA GLU A 172 8.80 -25.03 2.46
C GLU A 172 10.06 -24.30 2.90
N LYS A 173 10.25 -23.05 2.45
CA LYS A 173 11.44 -22.25 2.76
C LYS A 173 11.41 -21.68 4.18
N ALA A 174 10.24 -21.44 4.74
CA ALA A 174 10.08 -20.85 6.06
C ALA A 174 10.69 -21.66 7.20
N ASN A 175 10.81 -22.99 7.06
CA ASN A 175 11.40 -23.84 8.09
C ASN A 175 12.93 -23.77 8.13
N HIS A 176 13.56 -23.24 7.08
CA HIS A 176 15.02 -23.23 6.93
C HIS A 176 15.65 -21.85 7.15
N GLU A 177 14.86 -20.78 7.15
CA GLU A 177 15.34 -19.40 7.25
C GLU A 177 14.79 -18.71 8.50
N GLN A 178 15.69 -18.26 9.37
CA GLN A 178 15.34 -17.32 10.44
C GLN A 178 15.59 -15.89 9.95
N PHE A 179 14.54 -15.07 9.94
CA PHE A 179 14.65 -13.68 9.51
C PHE A 179 14.90 -12.76 10.69
N THR A 180 16.09 -12.15 10.72
CA THR A 180 16.37 -11.04 11.64
C THR A 180 15.63 -9.78 11.20
N ILE A 181 15.31 -8.88 12.13
CA ILE A 181 14.63 -7.62 11.82
C ILE A 181 15.46 -6.79 10.84
N THR A 182 16.78 -6.77 10.97
CA THR A 182 17.68 -6.09 10.03
C THR A 182 17.59 -6.68 8.62
N ALA A 183 17.51 -8.01 8.49
CA ALA A 183 17.34 -8.66 7.18
C ALA A 183 15.99 -8.32 6.54
N LEU A 184 14.89 -8.41 7.31
CA LEU A 184 13.55 -8.03 6.85
C LEU A 184 13.49 -6.56 6.41
N THR A 185 14.05 -5.70 7.25
CA THR A 185 14.11 -4.25 7.02
C THR A 185 14.92 -3.92 5.78
N ASN A 186 15.99 -4.66 5.47
CA ASN A 186 16.73 -4.49 4.23
C ASN A 186 15.93 -4.98 3.01
N SER A 187 15.22 -6.10 3.17
CA SER A 187 14.48 -6.74 2.09
C SER A 187 13.37 -5.86 1.51
N VAL A 188 12.70 -5.04 2.33
CA VAL A 188 11.68 -4.11 1.82
C VAL A 188 12.23 -2.97 0.95
N PHE A 189 13.52 -2.65 1.03
CA PHE A 189 14.16 -1.67 0.13
C PHE A 189 14.70 -2.30 -1.16
N GLU A 190 14.61 -3.62 -1.30
CA GLU A 190 14.98 -4.28 -2.55
C GLU A 190 13.89 -4.04 -3.59
N GLN A 191 14.32 -3.62 -4.78
CA GLN A 191 13.43 -3.40 -5.94
C GLN A 191 12.50 -4.60 -6.19
N ASN A 192 13.02 -5.78 -5.94
CA ASN A 192 12.35 -7.06 -6.09
C ASN A 192 11.08 -7.20 -5.24
N ASN A 193 10.99 -6.53 -4.09
CA ASN A 193 9.83 -6.64 -3.20
C ASN A 193 8.87 -5.44 -3.30
N MET A 194 9.18 -4.48 -4.17
CA MET A 194 8.34 -3.33 -4.44
C MET A 194 7.08 -3.76 -5.21
N MET A 195 5.92 -3.29 -4.78
CA MET A 195 4.63 -3.60 -5.41
C MET A 195 4.27 -2.68 -6.58
N ALA A 196 5.22 -1.85 -7.02
CA ALA A 196 5.11 -1.04 -8.23
C ALA A 196 6.43 -1.14 -9.00
N LYS A 197 6.35 -1.33 -10.33
CA LYS A 197 7.52 -1.50 -11.18
C LYS A 197 8.24 -0.17 -11.38
N CYS A 198 9.18 0.11 -10.49
CA CYS A 198 10.07 1.26 -10.60
C CYS A 198 11.46 0.87 -10.13
N GLU A 199 12.47 1.70 -10.42
CA GLU A 199 13.81 1.55 -9.88
C GLU A 199 14.04 2.58 -8.76
N PRO A 200 13.93 2.19 -7.46
CA PRO A 200 14.01 3.14 -6.35
C PRO A 200 15.37 3.84 -6.24
N LYS A 201 16.44 3.23 -6.79
CA LYS A 201 17.80 3.78 -6.80
C LYS A 201 17.96 4.98 -7.73
N GLN A 202 17.12 5.10 -8.76
CA GLN A 202 17.11 6.24 -9.67
C GLN A 202 16.31 7.43 -9.11
N GLY A 203 15.54 7.22 -8.04
CA GLY A 203 14.79 8.25 -7.35
C GLY A 203 15.41 8.69 -6.03
N LYS A 204 14.74 9.63 -5.37
CA LYS A 204 15.00 10.01 -3.99
C LYS A 204 13.75 9.77 -3.14
N TYR A 205 13.95 9.27 -1.92
CA TYR A 205 12.90 9.13 -0.93
C TYR A 205 12.59 10.48 -0.28
N MET A 206 11.31 10.82 -0.21
CA MET A 206 10.81 11.99 0.51
C MET A 206 10.42 11.62 1.94
N ALA A 207 9.75 10.47 2.07
CA ALA A 207 9.31 9.91 3.34
C ALA A 207 9.21 8.39 3.25
N CYS A 208 9.41 7.71 4.37
CA CYS A 208 9.30 6.25 4.48
C CYS A 208 8.71 5.87 5.83
N CYS A 209 7.71 5.00 5.83
CA CYS A 209 7.10 4.43 7.01
C CYS A 209 7.28 2.90 7.00
N LEU A 210 7.81 2.36 8.08
CA LEU A 210 8.04 0.93 8.29
C LEU A 210 7.08 0.41 9.35
N MET A 211 6.08 -0.35 8.92
CA MET A 211 5.06 -0.95 9.76
C MET A 211 5.46 -2.39 10.10
N TYR A 212 6.01 -2.57 11.30
CA TYR A 212 6.46 -3.84 11.84
C TYR A 212 5.32 -4.58 12.55
N ARG A 213 5.27 -5.90 12.38
CA ARG A 213 4.28 -6.79 13.00
C ARG A 213 4.91 -8.03 13.61
N GLY A 214 4.42 -8.42 14.78
CA GLY A 214 4.79 -9.64 15.49
C GLY A 214 5.75 -9.41 16.65
N ASN A 215 6.50 -10.44 17.02
CA ASN A 215 7.40 -10.41 18.19
C ASN A 215 8.66 -9.55 17.92
N ILE A 216 8.52 -8.24 18.00
CA ILE A 216 9.52 -7.24 17.61
C ILE A 216 9.70 -6.24 18.76
N THR A 217 10.95 -5.93 19.09
CA THR A 217 11.25 -4.95 20.14
C THR A 217 11.70 -3.60 19.55
N PRO A 218 11.34 -2.45 20.15
CA PRO A 218 11.73 -1.14 19.64
C PRO A 218 13.26 -0.93 19.47
N PRO A 219 14.14 -1.43 20.37
CA PRO A 219 15.59 -1.31 20.19
C PRO A 219 16.11 -2.01 18.92
N GLU A 220 15.54 -3.16 18.55
CA GLU A 220 15.94 -3.88 17.33
C GLU A 220 15.55 -3.10 16.07
N VAL A 221 14.37 -2.49 16.08
CA VAL A 221 13.90 -1.61 14.98
C VAL A 221 14.81 -0.39 14.86
N GLN A 222 15.13 0.26 15.98
CA GLN A 222 16.01 1.43 15.97
C GLN A 222 17.41 1.10 15.42
N LYS A 223 17.96 -0.07 15.77
CA LYS A 223 19.23 -0.55 15.22
C LYS A 223 19.13 -0.76 13.71
N ALA A 224 18.11 -1.47 13.23
CA ALA A 224 17.91 -1.72 11.80
C ALA A 224 17.75 -0.42 11.00
N VAL A 225 17.00 0.56 11.50
CA VAL A 225 16.81 1.87 10.87
C VAL A 225 18.11 2.69 10.85
N ASN A 226 18.90 2.64 11.93
CA ASN A 226 20.20 3.30 11.96
C ASN A 226 21.16 2.70 10.93
N ASP A 227 21.15 1.38 10.78
CA ASP A 227 21.94 0.69 9.75
C ASP A 227 21.51 1.14 8.34
N LEU A 228 20.20 1.25 8.08
CA LEU A 228 19.67 1.75 6.80
C LEU A 228 20.15 3.16 6.47
N LYS A 229 20.19 4.07 7.45
CA LYS A 229 20.64 5.47 7.24
C LYS A 229 22.08 5.55 6.75
N THR A 230 22.92 4.54 7.03
CA THR A 230 24.31 4.51 6.56
C THR A 230 24.45 3.99 5.12
N LYS A 231 23.40 3.38 4.56
CA LYS A 231 23.45 2.79 3.21
C LYS A 231 23.32 3.85 2.12
N LYS A 232 24.37 3.98 1.31
CA LYS A 232 24.39 4.86 0.12
C LYS A 232 23.34 4.52 -0.94
N SER A 233 22.77 3.32 -0.92
CA SER A 233 21.71 2.92 -1.85
C SER A 233 20.35 3.54 -1.54
N ILE A 234 20.18 4.14 -0.35
CA ILE A 234 18.93 4.78 0.07
C ILE A 234 19.21 6.28 0.18
N SER A 235 18.81 7.01 -0.85
CA SER A 235 19.01 8.45 -0.92
C SER A 235 17.71 9.17 -0.58
N PHE A 236 17.72 9.96 0.48
CA PHE A 236 16.63 10.88 0.80
C PHE A 236 16.83 12.23 0.10
N VAL A 237 15.75 12.99 -0.02
CA VAL A 237 15.77 14.39 -0.41
C VAL A 237 16.44 15.24 0.67
N ASP A 238 17.12 16.31 0.24
CA ASP A 238 18.01 17.10 1.09
C ASP A 238 17.25 17.83 2.22
N TRP A 239 15.97 18.14 2.00
CA TRP A 239 15.07 18.77 2.98
C TRP A 239 14.39 17.77 3.93
N SER A 240 14.55 16.46 3.74
CA SER A 240 14.04 15.39 4.62
C SER A 240 15.11 14.31 4.86
N PRO A 241 16.25 14.65 5.50
CA PRO A 241 17.41 13.76 5.62
C PRO A 241 17.19 12.54 6.52
N SER A 242 16.09 12.48 7.28
CA SER A 242 15.76 11.35 8.17
C SER A 242 14.26 11.02 8.21
N GLY A 243 13.64 10.96 7.04
CA GLY A 243 12.19 10.73 6.86
C GLY A 243 11.67 9.33 7.22
N PHE A 244 12.31 8.59 8.13
CA PHE A 244 11.83 7.28 8.59
C PHE A 244 10.84 7.43 9.74
N LYS A 245 9.67 6.81 9.58
CA LYS A 245 8.68 6.58 10.63
C LYS A 245 8.54 5.08 10.82
N CYS A 246 8.30 4.66 12.06
CA CYS A 246 8.10 3.25 12.37
C CYS A 246 6.76 3.09 13.07
N GLY A 247 6.08 1.98 12.81
CA GLY A 247 4.97 1.48 13.62
C GLY A 247 5.30 0.07 14.08
N ILE A 248 4.91 -0.31 15.30
CA ILE A 248 5.18 -1.64 15.86
C ILE A 248 3.90 -2.17 16.46
N ASN A 249 3.43 -3.29 15.92
CA ASN A 249 2.30 -4.03 16.45
C ASN A 249 2.74 -5.43 16.88
N ASN A 250 2.31 -5.88 18.07
CA ASN A 250 2.71 -7.17 18.63
C ASN A 250 2.01 -8.35 17.96
N GLU A 251 0.88 -8.12 17.28
CA GLU A 251 0.11 -9.17 16.64
C GLU A 251 0.83 -9.71 15.39
N PRO A 252 1.19 -11.01 15.37
CA PRO A 252 1.88 -11.59 14.23
C PRO A 252 0.99 -11.63 12.98
N PRO A 253 1.59 -11.60 11.78
CA PRO A 253 0.85 -11.77 10.53
C PRO A 253 0.07 -13.08 10.51
N THR A 254 -1.20 -13.03 10.13
CA THR A 254 -2.06 -14.22 10.00
C THR A 254 -2.09 -14.67 8.55
N VAL A 255 -2.00 -15.98 8.33
CA VAL A 255 -2.10 -16.58 6.99
C VAL A 255 -3.50 -17.12 6.75
N VAL A 256 -3.96 -17.00 5.50
CA VAL A 256 -5.24 -17.59 5.08
C VAL A 256 -5.08 -19.10 4.94
N PRO A 257 -6.00 -19.93 5.49
CA PRO A 257 -5.99 -21.38 5.27
C PRO A 257 -6.00 -21.71 3.76
N GLY A 258 -5.15 -22.64 3.33
CA GLY A 258 -4.95 -22.92 1.89
C GLY A 258 -4.26 -21.78 1.11
N GLY A 259 -3.68 -20.81 1.81
CA GLY A 259 -2.83 -19.76 1.27
C GLY A 259 -1.42 -20.24 0.93
N ASP A 260 -0.76 -19.48 0.06
CA ASP A 260 0.57 -19.79 -0.48
C ASP A 260 1.71 -19.31 0.44
N LEU A 261 1.43 -18.30 1.26
CA LEU A 261 2.36 -17.72 2.22
C LEU A 261 2.57 -18.62 3.44
N ALA A 262 3.81 -18.68 3.91
CA ALA A 262 4.14 -19.33 5.17
C ALA A 262 3.68 -18.52 6.38
N LYS A 263 3.38 -19.22 7.48
CA LYS A 263 3.19 -18.57 8.77
C LYS A 263 4.55 -18.04 9.24
N VAL A 264 4.61 -16.74 9.52
CA VAL A 264 5.82 -16.06 10.00
C VAL A 264 5.53 -15.34 11.31
N GLU A 265 6.51 -15.30 12.20
CA GLU A 265 6.37 -14.62 13.49
C GLU A 265 6.56 -13.11 13.40
N LYS A 266 7.24 -12.65 12.35
CA LYS A 266 7.63 -11.25 12.15
C LYS A 266 7.47 -10.87 10.68
N ALA A 267 6.96 -9.67 10.43
CA ALA A 267 6.94 -9.06 9.10
C ALA A 267 7.09 -7.55 9.18
N VAL A 268 7.39 -6.94 8.05
CA VAL A 268 7.46 -5.50 7.87
C VAL A 268 6.81 -5.12 6.55
N CYS A 269 5.95 -4.12 6.61
CA CYS A 269 5.37 -3.46 5.45
C CYS A 269 5.98 -2.06 5.35
N MET A 270 6.61 -1.75 4.22
CA MET A 270 7.12 -0.43 3.94
C MET A 270 6.12 0.35 3.08
N LEU A 271 5.87 1.59 3.49
CA LEU A 271 5.26 2.62 2.67
C LEU A 271 6.30 3.68 2.39
N SER A 272 6.47 4.06 1.14
CA SER A 272 7.46 5.07 0.79
C SER A 272 6.92 6.04 -0.24
N ASN A 273 7.21 7.31 -0.03
CA ASN A 273 7.02 8.33 -1.04
C ASN A 273 8.37 8.59 -1.71
N THR A 274 8.49 8.20 -2.97
CA THR A 274 9.74 8.26 -3.73
C THR A 274 9.48 8.87 -5.09
N THR A 275 10.42 9.69 -5.57
CA THR A 275 10.35 10.25 -6.93
C THR A 275 10.46 9.17 -8.01
N ALA A 276 10.95 7.96 -7.68
CA ALA A 276 11.02 6.85 -8.62
C ALA A 276 9.65 6.43 -9.16
N ILE A 277 8.56 6.78 -8.46
CA ILE A 277 7.20 6.48 -8.89
C ILE A 277 6.81 7.18 -10.20
N SER A 278 7.55 8.21 -10.62
CA SER A 278 7.34 8.86 -11.92
C SER A 278 7.63 7.96 -13.13
N GLN A 279 8.20 6.77 -12.92
CA GLN A 279 8.45 5.76 -13.94
C GLN A 279 7.23 4.86 -14.21
N VAL A 280 6.24 4.90 -13.31
CA VAL A 280 5.01 4.09 -13.33
C VAL A 280 3.91 4.81 -14.09
#